data_AF-A0A6V8PYM4-F1
#
_entry.id   AF-A0A6V8PYM4-F1
#
_cell.length_a   1.000
_cell.length_b   1.000
_cell.length_c   1.000
_cell.angle_alpha   90.00
_cell.angle_beta   90.00
_cell.angle_gamma   90.00
#
_symmetry.space_group_name_H-M   'P 1'
#
loop_
_entity.id
_entity.type
_entity.pdbx_description
1 polymer ?
#
loop_
_entity_poly.entity_id
_entity_poly.type
_entity_poly.pdbx_seq_one_letter_code
_entity_poly.pdbx_strand_id
1 'polypeptide(L)'
;MPSQNEHIRKAIHNKSFLNSFELNTTSYVDWLVTILFYTSLHYVDSKLAQLNFHPDSHGQRRKYIWQTDLKHIAEEYRLLENQCRNVRYFDTSDCTHMRQRLIDELIPAFEKIKSEVTR
;
A
#
# COMPACT_ATOMS: atom_id res chain seq x y z
N MET A 1 -7.30 -15.96 8.76
CA MET A 1 -8.50 -15.36 8.16
C MET A 1 -8.95 -14.05 8.78
N PRO A 2 -8.27 -12.88 8.71
CA PRO A 2 -9.00 -11.63 8.94
C PRO A 2 -10.11 -11.47 7.89
N SER A 3 -11.26 -11.02 8.33
CA SER A 3 -12.40 -10.67 7.49
C SER A 3 -12.16 -9.38 6.69
N GLN A 4 -13.00 -9.14 5.69
CA GLN A 4 -13.03 -7.87 4.96
C GLN A 4 -13.07 -6.65 5.90
N ASN A 5 -13.94 -6.68 6.92
CA ASN A 5 -14.09 -5.58 7.88
C ASN A 5 -12.86 -5.39 8.78
N GLU A 6 -12.16 -6.47 9.16
CA GLU A 6 -10.91 -6.38 9.91
C GLU A 6 -9.79 -5.75 9.07
N HIS A 7 -9.70 -6.11 7.80
CA HIS A 7 -8.77 -5.47 6.87
C HIS A 7 -9.08 -3.98 6.69
N ILE A 8 -10.35 -3.62 6.47
CA ILE A 8 -10.78 -2.21 6.36
C ILE A 8 -10.41 -1.42 7.63
N ARG A 9 -10.66 -1.97 8.82
CA ARG A 9 -10.29 -1.31 10.09
C ARG A 9 -8.79 -1.03 10.17
N LYS A 10 -7.94 -1.99 9.77
CA LYS A 10 -6.49 -1.78 9.73
C LYS A 10 -6.07 -0.75 8.68
N ALA A 11 -6.69 -0.76 7.49
CA ALA A 11 -6.42 0.25 6.46
C ALA A 11 -6.77 1.66 6.97
N ILE A 12 -7.93 1.84 7.60
CA ILE A 12 -8.35 3.12 8.19
C ILE A 12 -7.37 3.55 9.29
N HIS A 13 -7.01 2.65 10.21
CA HIS A 13 -6.07 2.95 11.28
C HIS A 13 -4.69 3.40 10.75
N ASN A 14 -4.14 2.67 9.77
CA ASN A 14 -2.87 3.03 9.15
C ASN A 14 -2.96 4.37 8.40
N LYS A 15 -4.08 4.64 7.71
CA LYS A 15 -4.31 5.92 7.04
C LYS A 15 -4.39 7.08 8.03
N SER A 16 -5.06 6.89 9.17
CA SER A 16 -5.07 7.88 10.25
C SER A 16 -3.66 8.16 10.78
N PHE A 17 -2.83 7.13 10.93
CA PHE A 17 -1.44 7.31 11.31
C PHE A 17 -0.63 8.04 10.23
N LEU A 18 -0.80 7.70 8.95
CA LEU A 18 -0.17 8.41 7.84
C LEU A 18 -0.50 9.92 7.85
N ASN A 19 -1.76 10.25 8.12
CA ASN A 19 -2.24 11.64 8.19
C ASN A 19 -1.73 12.40 9.43
N SER A 20 -1.08 11.74 10.39
CA SER A 20 -0.48 12.44 11.54
C SER A 20 0.88 13.07 11.23
N PHE A 21 1.42 12.84 10.03
CA PHE A 21 2.69 13.41 9.58
C PHE A 21 2.48 14.59 8.64
N GLU A 22 3.32 15.61 8.79
CA GLU A 22 3.43 16.71 7.84
C GLU A 22 4.28 16.28 6.64
N LEU A 23 3.63 15.93 5.53
CA LEU A 23 4.24 15.35 4.32
C LEU A 23 5.45 16.15 3.80
N ASN A 24 5.34 17.49 3.82
CA ASN A 24 6.36 18.38 3.24
C ASN A 24 7.58 18.58 4.13
N THR A 25 7.49 18.32 5.43
CA THR A 25 8.52 18.70 6.41
C THR A 25 9.04 17.52 7.24
N THR A 26 8.32 16.41 7.28
CA THR A 26 8.74 15.23 8.06
C THR A 26 10.06 14.65 7.54
N SER A 27 10.91 14.23 8.48
CA SER A 27 12.13 13.46 8.21
C SER A 27 11.84 11.96 8.01
N TYR A 28 10.63 11.50 8.34
CA TYR A 28 10.25 10.08 8.36
C TYR A 28 9.59 9.63 7.05
N VAL A 29 10.18 9.99 5.91
CA VAL A 29 9.59 9.71 4.58
C VAL A 29 9.54 8.20 4.29
N ASP A 30 10.53 7.46 4.75
CA ASP A 30 10.60 6.00 4.75
C ASP A 30 9.39 5.35 5.45
N TRP A 31 8.99 5.92 6.59
CA TRP A 31 7.80 5.50 7.30
C TRP A 31 6.53 5.85 6.55
N LEU A 32 6.44 7.01 5.90
CA LEU A 32 5.29 7.34 5.06
C LEU A 32 5.09 6.31 3.95
N VAL A 33 6.17 5.97 3.23
CA VAL A 33 6.15 4.93 2.18
C VAL A 33 5.73 3.58 2.74
N THR A 34 6.26 3.21 3.91
CA THR A 34 5.95 1.94 4.57
C THR A 34 4.47 1.86 4.95
N ILE A 35 3.95 2.90 5.62
CA ILE A 35 2.55 2.96 6.05
C ILE A 35 1.62 2.99 4.83
N LEU A 36 1.96 3.74 3.77
CA LEU A 36 1.19 3.81 2.53
C LEU A 36 1.03 2.43 1.89
N PHE A 37 2.12 1.65 1.82
CA PHE A 37 2.05 0.28 1.32
C PHE A 37 1.19 -0.64 2.21
N TYR A 38 1.38 -0.65 3.53
CA TYR A 38 0.57 -1.50 4.41
C TYR A 38 -0.91 -1.08 4.46
N THR A 39 -1.20 0.20 4.23
CA THR A 39 -2.57 0.69 4.02
C THR A 39 -3.15 0.10 2.74
N SER A 40 -2.42 0.17 1.63
CA SER A 40 -2.80 -0.40 0.33
C SER A 40 -3.01 -1.91 0.41
N LEU A 41 -2.12 -2.61 1.09
CA LEU A 41 -2.20 -4.05 1.32
C LEU A 41 -3.50 -4.44 2.00
N HIS A 42 -3.92 -3.69 3.03
CA HIS A 42 -5.16 -3.99 3.72
C HIS A 42 -6.40 -3.64 2.90
N TYR A 43 -6.35 -2.62 2.04
CA TYR A 43 -7.42 -2.39 1.07
C TYR A 43 -7.52 -3.51 0.02
N VAL A 44 -6.40 -4.02 -0.49
CA VAL A 44 -6.40 -5.17 -1.40
C VAL A 44 -6.89 -6.43 -0.70
N ASP A 45 -6.40 -6.72 0.50
CA ASP A 45 -6.78 -7.92 1.24
C ASP A 45 -8.25 -7.91 1.66
N SER A 46 -8.85 -6.73 1.87
CA SER A 46 -10.29 -6.65 2.15
C SER A 46 -11.11 -7.09 0.93
N LYS A 47 -10.73 -6.67 -0.28
CA LYS A 47 -11.38 -7.06 -1.54
C LYS A 47 -11.13 -8.53 -1.87
N LEU A 48 -9.90 -9.03 -1.64
CA LEU A 48 -9.60 -10.45 -1.77
C LEU A 48 -10.42 -11.29 -0.78
N ALA A 49 -10.56 -10.86 0.48
CA ALA A 49 -11.39 -11.55 1.46
C ALA A 49 -12.87 -11.59 1.05
N GLN A 50 -13.39 -10.52 0.44
CA GLN A 50 -14.74 -10.51 -0.15
C GLN A 50 -14.90 -11.58 -1.25
N LEU A 51 -13.84 -11.81 -2.03
CA LEU A 51 -13.76 -12.84 -3.07
C LEU A 51 -13.35 -14.23 -2.52
N ASN A 52 -13.30 -14.41 -1.21
CA ASN A 52 -12.87 -15.64 -0.52
C ASN A 52 -11.40 -16.04 -0.81
N PHE A 53 -10.55 -15.06 -1.16
CA PHE A 53 -9.10 -15.20 -1.29
C PHE A 53 -8.38 -14.66 -0.07
N HIS A 54 -7.34 -15.38 0.31
CA HIS A 54 -6.78 -15.31 1.64
C HIS A 54 -5.26 -15.49 1.55
N PRO A 55 -4.51 -14.43 1.20
CA PRO A 55 -3.06 -14.51 1.07
C PRO A 55 -2.35 -14.53 2.43
N ASP A 56 -1.37 -15.42 2.59
CA ASP A 56 -0.46 -15.51 3.74
C ASP A 56 0.89 -14.79 3.50
N SER A 57 1.16 -14.40 2.26
CA SER A 57 2.44 -13.87 1.82
C SER A 57 2.25 -12.85 0.70
N HIS A 58 3.24 -11.98 0.51
CA HIS A 58 3.23 -11.01 -0.60
C HIS A 58 3.18 -11.70 -1.97
N GLY A 59 3.88 -12.83 -2.14
CA GLY A 59 3.85 -13.62 -3.37
C GLY A 59 2.47 -14.18 -3.67
N GLN A 60 1.80 -14.77 -2.68
CA GLN A 60 0.44 -15.30 -2.85
C GLN A 60 -0.57 -14.17 -3.14
N ARG A 61 -0.42 -13.02 -2.47
CA ARG A 61 -1.27 -11.85 -2.74
C ARG A 61 -1.13 -11.36 -4.17
N ARG A 62 0.09 -11.22 -4.69
CA ARG A 62 0.32 -10.85 -6.10
C ARG A 62 -0.35 -11.85 -7.03
N LYS A 63 -0.20 -13.15 -6.78
CA LYS A 63 -0.87 -14.19 -7.56
C LYS A 63 -2.38 -13.98 -7.58
N TYR A 64 -3.01 -13.71 -6.44
CA TYR A 64 -4.46 -13.46 -6.37
C TYR A 64 -4.89 -12.16 -7.04
N ILE A 65 -4.11 -11.07 -6.94
CA ILE A 65 -4.37 -9.84 -7.70
C ILE A 65 -4.44 -10.14 -9.20
N TRP A 66 -3.47 -10.90 -9.73
CA TRP A 66 -3.44 -11.27 -11.15
C TRP A 66 -4.57 -12.22 -11.59
N GLN A 67 -5.09 -13.05 -10.67
CA GLN A 67 -6.13 -14.03 -10.95
C GLN A 67 -7.56 -13.49 -10.79
N THR A 68 -7.72 -12.29 -10.26
CA THR A 68 -9.01 -11.67 -9.98
C THR A 68 -9.26 -10.47 -10.90
N ASP A 69 -10.39 -9.81 -10.69
CA ASP A 69 -10.71 -8.53 -11.32
C ASP A 69 -9.74 -7.40 -10.93
N LEU A 70 -8.85 -7.62 -9.95
CA LEU A 70 -7.85 -6.65 -9.48
C LEU A 70 -6.60 -6.54 -10.37
N LYS A 71 -6.48 -7.31 -11.45
CA LYS A 71 -5.27 -7.31 -12.30
C LYS A 71 -4.90 -5.92 -12.85
N HIS A 72 -5.85 -4.99 -12.99
CA HIS A 72 -5.63 -3.63 -13.50
C HIS A 72 -4.94 -2.69 -12.50
N ILE A 73 -4.81 -3.09 -11.23
CA ILE A 73 -4.04 -2.38 -10.19
C ILE A 73 -2.72 -3.10 -9.84
N ALA A 74 -2.36 -4.15 -10.58
CA ALA A 74 -1.20 -4.99 -10.25
C ALA A 74 0.13 -4.23 -10.29
N GLU A 75 0.29 -3.32 -11.26
CA GLU A 75 1.50 -2.51 -11.40
C GLU A 75 1.62 -1.47 -10.29
N GLU A 76 0.53 -0.79 -9.93
CA GLU A 76 0.50 0.15 -8.80
C GLU A 76 0.82 -0.57 -7.48
N TYR A 77 0.23 -1.75 -7.27
CA TYR A 77 0.50 -2.54 -6.08
C TYR A 77 1.98 -2.93 -6.00
N ARG A 78 2.56 -3.38 -7.12
CA ARG A 78 3.97 -3.77 -7.21
C ARG A 78 4.91 -2.59 -6.99
N LEU A 79 4.56 -1.41 -7.53
CA LEU A 79 5.31 -0.18 -7.29
C LEU A 79 5.42 0.12 -5.79
N LEU A 80 4.28 0.11 -5.08
CA LEU A 80 4.25 0.36 -3.63
C LEU A 80 5.00 -0.73 -2.84
N GLU A 81 4.85 -2.00 -3.20
CA GLU A 81 5.57 -3.11 -2.56
C GLU A 81 7.08 -2.95 -2.71
N ASN A 82 7.54 -2.67 -3.94
CA ASN A 82 8.96 -2.48 -4.23
C ASN A 82 9.53 -1.30 -3.45
N GLN A 83 8.84 -0.14 -3.43
CA GLN A 83 9.34 1.01 -2.68
C GLN A 83 9.34 0.75 -1.17
N CYS A 84 8.30 0.11 -0.62
CA CYS A 84 8.29 -0.29 0.79
C CYS A 84 9.45 -1.24 1.14
N ARG A 85 9.84 -2.14 0.22
CA ARG A 85 11.02 -2.98 0.40
C ARG A 85 12.30 -2.14 0.33
N ASN A 86 12.39 -1.23 -0.62
CA ASN A 86 13.58 -0.39 -0.83
C ASN A 86 13.90 0.43 0.42
N VAL A 87 12.93 1.18 0.94
CA VAL A 87 13.13 2.07 2.09
C VAL A 87 13.45 1.34 3.40
N ARG A 88 13.13 0.03 3.50
CA ARG A 88 13.39 -0.76 4.72
C ARG A 88 14.70 -1.52 4.72
N TYR A 89 15.18 -1.91 3.55
CA TYR A 89 16.30 -2.85 3.44
C TYR A 89 17.49 -2.29 2.67
N PHE A 90 17.35 -1.13 2.04
CA PHE A 90 18.41 -0.50 1.28
C PHE A 90 18.62 0.92 1.80
N ASP A 91 19.86 1.39 1.73
CA ASP A 91 20.19 2.77 2.08
C ASP A 91 19.53 3.71 1.06
N THR A 92 18.50 4.41 1.51
CA THR A 92 17.78 5.43 0.75
C THR A 92 18.06 6.83 1.30
N SER A 93 19.29 7.08 1.75
CA SER A 93 19.78 8.31 2.39
C SER A 93 19.45 9.62 1.65
N ASP A 94 18.98 9.56 0.39
CA ASP A 94 18.38 10.70 -0.28
C ASP A 94 16.86 10.84 0.02
N CYS A 95 16.55 11.43 1.17
CA CYS A 95 15.18 11.73 1.59
C CYS A 95 14.45 12.72 0.65
N THR A 96 15.17 13.53 -0.13
CA THR A 96 14.56 14.53 -1.03
C THR A 96 13.98 13.85 -2.25
N HIS A 97 14.75 12.97 -2.91
CA HIS A 97 14.25 12.21 -4.06
C HIS A 97 13.12 11.25 -3.66
N MET A 98 13.19 10.67 -2.45
CA MET A 98 12.11 9.81 -1.96
C MET A 98 10.80 10.58 -1.72
N ARG A 99 10.86 11.80 -1.16
CA ARG A 99 9.66 12.61 -0.94
C ARG A 99 9.02 13.01 -2.26
N GLN A 100 9.82 13.43 -3.23
CA GLN A 100 9.30 13.77 -4.55
C GLN A 100 8.60 12.55 -5.18
N ARG A 101 9.24 11.38 -5.13
CA ARG A 101 8.64 10.13 -5.60
C ARG A 101 7.37 9.73 -4.86
N LEU A 102 7.32 9.94 -3.54
CA LEU A 102 6.12 9.70 -2.74
C LEU A 102 4.93 10.52 -3.26
N ILE A 103 5.17 11.80 -3.56
CA ILE A 103 4.16 12.74 -4.06
C ILE A 103 3.74 12.40 -5.50
N ASP A 104 4.70 12.18 -6.39
CA ASP A 104 4.45 12.08 -7.83
C ASP A 104 3.99 10.69 -8.29
N GLU A 105 4.45 9.63 -7.61
CA GLU A 105 4.21 8.25 -8.05
C GLU A 105 3.39 7.45 -7.03
N LEU A 106 3.78 7.47 -5.74
CA LEU A 106 3.26 6.51 -4.76
C LEU A 106 1.87 6.89 -4.23
N ILE A 107 1.64 8.16 -3.91
CA ILE A 107 0.31 8.64 -3.50
C ILE A 107 -0.73 8.42 -4.62
N PRO A 108 -0.46 8.77 -5.89
CA PRO A 108 -1.37 8.46 -6.99
C PRO A 108 -1.65 6.96 -7.16
N ALA A 109 -0.62 6.11 -7.06
CA ALA A 109 -0.78 4.65 -7.11
C ALA A 109 -1.67 4.13 -5.97
N PHE A 110 -1.49 4.64 -4.75
CA PHE A 110 -2.34 4.32 -3.61
C PHE A 110 -3.79 4.74 -3.83
N GLU A 111 -4.04 5.98 -4.28
CA GLU A 111 -5.40 6.47 -4.51
C GLU A 111 -6.11 5.69 -5.61
N LYS A 112 -5.39 5.29 -6.68
CA LYS A 112 -5.94 4.36 -7.68
C LYS A 112 -6.35 3.03 -7.03
N ILE A 113 -5.46 2.36 -6.30
CA ILE A 113 -5.76 1.10 -5.61
C ILE A 113 -7.00 1.25 -4.72
N LYS A 114 -6.99 2.26 -3.84
CA LYS A 114 -8.10 2.52 -2.91
C LYS A 114 -9.41 2.73 -3.66
N SER A 115 -9.41 3.54 -4.72
CA SER A 115 -10.62 3.80 -5.51
C SER A 115 -11.18 2.55 -6.20
N GLU A 116 -10.34 1.63 -6.64
CA GLU A 116 -10.75 0.44 -7.37
C GLU A 116 -11.27 -0.68 -6.44
N VAL A 117 -10.70 -0.78 -5.23
CA VAL A 117 -11.08 -1.83 -4.26
C VAL A 117 -12.23 -1.46 -3.34
N THR A 118 -12.55 -0.16 -3.20
CA THR A 118 -13.69 0.31 -2.40
C THR A 118 -14.95 0.62 -3.23
N ARG A 119 -14.96 0.27 -4.52
CA ARG A 119 -16.18 0.20 -5.33
C ARG A 119 -16.97 -1.06 -4.99
#